data_AF-A0A6B3FA27-F1
#
_entry.id   AF-A0A6B3FA27-F1
#
_cell.length_a   1.000
_cell.length_b   1.000
_cell.length_c   1.000
_cell.angle_alpha   90.00
_cell.angle_beta   90.00
_cell.angle_gamma   90.00
#
_symmetry.space_group_name_H-M   'P 1'
#
loop_
_entity.id
_entity.type
_entity.pdbx_description
1 polymer ?
#
loop_
_entity_poly.entity_id
_entity_poly.type
_entity_poly.pdbx_seq_one_letter_code
_entity_poly.pdbx_strand_id
1 'polypeptide(L)'
;DDLLLVGRVEPDRDTGQYQQGFALRRDDGSLALSLLTTDPEKAPVQALRVLDHRGNTVLATDTGRGGLSRPYLPFPTPVPVATSGWQSTTATAWTTLYAGPGFAQHPKVYGLIGVSGSPGAAVRLLVNGSPVGEEQAVTGAADQTVTFLADLPGSFGDVVAFEIQARVAAA
;
A
#
# COMPACT_ATOMS: atom_id res chain seq x y z
N ASP A 1 19.78 -25.87 -11.35
CA ASP A 1 19.01 -24.94 -12.19
C ASP A 1 19.92 -24.23 -13.17
N ASP A 2 19.43 -23.99 -14.37
CA ASP A 2 20.18 -23.23 -15.38
C ASP A 2 20.30 -21.76 -14.96
N LEU A 3 21.49 -21.18 -15.19
CA LEU A 3 21.73 -19.76 -14.94
C LEU A 3 20.89 -18.88 -15.87
N LEU A 4 20.65 -19.33 -17.10
CA LEU A 4 19.81 -18.67 -18.08
C LEU A 4 18.80 -19.67 -18.64
N LEU A 5 17.53 -19.33 -18.51
CA LEU A 5 16.42 -20.08 -19.10
C LEU A 5 15.68 -19.20 -20.10
N VAL A 6 15.55 -19.69 -21.33
CA VAL A 6 14.71 -19.14 -22.39
C VAL A 6 13.83 -20.26 -22.91
N GLY A 7 12.51 -20.08 -22.87
CA GLY A 7 11.57 -21.12 -23.28
C GLY A 7 10.43 -21.28 -22.28
N ARG A 8 10.04 -22.52 -21.99
CA ARG A 8 9.00 -22.80 -20.99
C ARG A 8 9.49 -22.39 -19.59
N VAL A 9 8.72 -21.53 -18.93
CA VAL A 9 8.93 -21.14 -17.53
C VAL A 9 7.69 -21.46 -16.70
N GLU A 10 7.87 -21.77 -15.41
CA GLU A 10 6.78 -21.97 -14.47
C GLU A 10 6.40 -20.66 -13.74
N PRO A 11 5.17 -20.54 -13.21
CA PRO A 11 4.05 -21.49 -13.31
C PRO A 11 3.45 -21.57 -14.72
N ASP A 12 2.85 -22.70 -15.09
CA ASP A 12 2.07 -22.77 -16.32
C ASP A 12 0.81 -21.88 -16.21
N ARG A 13 0.20 -21.51 -17.35
CA ARG A 13 -1.06 -20.76 -17.36
C ARG A 13 -2.25 -21.68 -17.08
N ASP A 14 -3.28 -21.09 -16.51
CA ASP A 14 -4.50 -21.72 -15.98
C ASP A 14 -5.27 -22.56 -17.01
N THR A 15 -5.01 -22.34 -18.31
CA THR A 15 -5.60 -23.09 -19.44
C THR A 15 -4.80 -24.34 -19.84
N GLY A 16 -3.88 -24.80 -19.00
CA GLY A 16 -2.97 -25.92 -19.32
C GLY A 16 -1.92 -25.56 -20.37
N GLN A 17 -1.79 -24.26 -20.69
CA GLN A 17 -0.77 -23.77 -21.61
C GLN A 17 0.47 -23.36 -20.85
N TYR A 18 1.61 -23.87 -21.31
CA TYR A 18 2.90 -23.44 -20.82
C TYR A 18 3.14 -21.96 -21.16
N GLN A 19 3.67 -21.18 -20.22
CA GLN A 19 4.13 -19.83 -20.56
C GLN A 19 5.55 -19.90 -21.13
N GLN A 20 5.76 -19.15 -22.22
CA GLN A 20 7.09 -18.86 -22.73
C GLN A 20 7.63 -17.64 -22.01
N GLY A 21 8.87 -17.69 -21.54
CA GLY A 21 9.45 -16.59 -20.78
C GLY A 21 10.97 -16.65 -20.71
N PHE A 22 11.48 -15.83 -19.79
CA PHE A 22 12.90 -15.65 -19.56
C PHE A 22 13.16 -15.64 -18.05
N ALA A 23 14.18 -16.35 -17.60
CA ALA A 23 14.68 -16.25 -16.24
C ALA A 23 16.22 -16.28 -16.24
N LEU A 24 16.82 -15.33 -15.53
CA LEU A 24 18.26 -15.27 -15.29
C LEU A 24 18.50 -15.35 -13.79
N ARG A 25 19.30 -16.31 -13.37
CA ARG A 25 19.73 -16.53 -11.99
C ARG A 25 21.20 -16.11 -11.82
N ARG A 26 21.56 -15.74 -10.60
CA ARG A 26 22.96 -15.52 -10.19
C ARG A 26 23.64 -16.86 -9.91
N ASP A 27 24.95 -16.82 -9.69
CA ASP A 27 25.75 -18.00 -9.32
C ASP A 27 25.29 -18.68 -8.02
N ASP A 28 24.63 -17.93 -7.14
CA ASP A 28 24.02 -18.46 -5.90
C ASP A 28 22.61 -19.07 -6.11
N GLY A 29 22.12 -19.10 -7.35
CA GLY A 29 20.80 -19.61 -7.73
C GLY A 29 19.65 -18.60 -7.54
N SER A 30 19.88 -17.44 -6.93
CA SER A 30 18.85 -16.40 -6.76
C SER A 30 18.44 -15.78 -8.08
N LEU A 31 17.16 -15.41 -8.21
CA LEU A 31 16.63 -14.78 -9.42
C LEU A 31 17.14 -13.33 -9.53
N ALA A 32 17.71 -12.97 -10.68
CA ALA A 32 18.21 -11.63 -10.97
C ALA A 32 17.33 -10.86 -11.96
N LEU A 33 16.80 -11.55 -12.98
CA LEU A 33 15.94 -10.97 -14.00
C LEU A 33 14.90 -12.00 -14.44
N SER A 34 13.65 -11.58 -14.64
CA SER A 34 12.61 -12.45 -15.20
C SER A 34 11.65 -11.70 -16.13
N LEU A 35 11.13 -12.44 -17.11
CA LEU A 35 9.93 -12.11 -17.87
C LEU A 35 8.99 -13.31 -17.76
N LEU A 36 8.15 -13.29 -16.73
CA LEU A 36 7.18 -14.34 -16.45
C LEU A 36 6.01 -13.78 -15.65
N THR A 37 4.93 -14.55 -15.60
CA THR A 37 3.79 -14.32 -14.72
C THR A 37 3.94 -15.21 -13.50
N THR A 38 3.94 -14.64 -12.30
CA THR A 38 4.07 -15.41 -11.03
C THR A 38 2.73 -15.93 -10.51
N ASP A 39 1.63 -15.35 -10.96
CA ASP A 39 0.26 -15.70 -10.59
C ASP A 39 -0.62 -15.51 -11.83
N PRO A 40 -0.76 -16.53 -12.69
CA PRO A 40 -1.47 -16.38 -13.95
C PRO A 40 -2.97 -16.13 -13.82
N GLU A 41 -3.58 -16.55 -12.72
CA GLU A 41 -4.99 -16.29 -12.43
C GLU A 41 -5.23 -14.81 -12.09
N LYS A 42 -4.39 -14.21 -11.23
CA LYS A 42 -4.60 -12.83 -10.74
C LYS A 42 -3.81 -11.77 -11.52
N ALA A 43 -2.72 -12.17 -12.17
CA ALA A 43 -1.83 -11.31 -12.93
C ALA A 43 -1.43 -11.98 -14.26
N PRO A 44 -2.37 -12.14 -15.20
CA PRO A 44 -2.18 -12.93 -16.43
C PRO A 44 -1.18 -12.33 -17.43
N VAL A 45 -0.74 -11.09 -17.19
CA VAL A 45 0.23 -10.37 -18.02
C VAL A 45 1.63 -10.56 -17.43
N GLN A 46 2.57 -10.99 -18.27
CA GLN A 46 3.96 -11.18 -17.85
C GLN A 46 4.61 -9.85 -17.50
N ALA A 47 5.32 -9.82 -16.38
CA ALA A 47 6.10 -8.66 -15.97
C ALA A 47 7.58 -8.91 -16.25
N LEU A 48 8.26 -7.94 -16.86
CA LEU A 48 9.71 -7.87 -16.76
C LEU A 48 10.05 -7.42 -15.33
N ARG A 49 10.98 -8.08 -14.65
CA ARG A 49 11.42 -7.74 -13.29
C ARG A 49 12.93 -7.88 -13.17
N VAL A 50 13.60 -6.86 -12.64
CA VAL A 50 15.00 -6.90 -12.19
C VAL A 50 14.99 -6.91 -10.67
N LEU A 51 15.73 -7.84 -10.06
CA LEU A 51 15.78 -8.02 -8.61
C LEU A 51 17.18 -7.72 -8.06
N ASP A 52 17.27 -7.20 -6.85
CA ASP A 52 18.53 -7.11 -6.11
C ASP A 52 18.96 -8.48 -5.56
N HIS A 53 20.12 -8.55 -4.88
CA HIS A 53 20.64 -9.80 -4.32
C HIS A 53 19.80 -10.36 -3.15
N ARG A 54 18.86 -9.58 -2.61
CA ARG A 54 17.94 -9.97 -1.53
C ARG A 54 16.57 -10.38 -2.08
N GLY A 55 16.36 -10.31 -3.39
CA GLY A 55 15.08 -10.61 -4.04
C GLY A 55 14.10 -9.43 -4.08
N ASN A 56 14.52 -8.20 -3.77
CA ASN A 56 13.66 -7.03 -3.93
C ASN A 56 13.62 -6.58 -5.39
N THR A 57 12.44 -6.22 -5.89
CA THR A 57 12.30 -5.68 -7.24
C THR A 57 12.90 -4.27 -7.32
N VAL A 58 13.91 -4.08 -8.16
CA VAL A 58 14.57 -2.79 -8.44
C VAL A 58 13.92 -2.09 -9.64
N LEU A 59 13.50 -2.88 -10.63
CA LEU A 59 12.81 -2.41 -11.82
C LEU A 59 11.76 -3.45 -12.20
N ALA A 60 10.58 -3.01 -12.62
CA ALA A 60 9.63 -3.90 -13.26
C ALA A 60 8.83 -3.17 -14.34
N THR A 61 8.03 -3.88 -15.13
CA THR A 61 7.01 -3.27 -16.00
C THR A 61 5.66 -3.16 -15.30
N ASP A 62 4.90 -2.09 -15.56
CA ASP A 62 3.50 -1.96 -15.14
C ASP A 62 2.64 -2.83 -16.06
N THR A 63 2.13 -3.95 -15.54
CA THR A 63 1.35 -4.93 -16.31
C THR A 63 -0.08 -4.48 -16.60
N GLY A 64 -0.59 -3.45 -15.90
CA GLY A 64 -1.93 -2.90 -16.12
C GLY A 64 -1.95 -1.74 -17.11
N ARG A 65 -0.91 -0.91 -17.14
CA ARG A 65 -0.86 0.32 -17.95
C ARG A 65 0.27 0.35 -18.99
N GLY A 66 1.20 -0.59 -18.94
CA GLY A 66 2.43 -0.57 -19.73
C GLY A 66 3.49 0.41 -19.18
N GLY A 67 4.72 0.29 -19.66
CA GLY A 67 5.86 1.08 -19.17
C GLY A 67 6.49 0.52 -17.91
N LEU A 68 7.25 1.34 -17.18
CA LEU A 68 7.92 0.94 -15.93
C LEU A 68 6.95 0.94 -14.75
N SER A 69 7.02 -0.13 -13.95
CA SER A 69 6.43 -0.23 -12.63
C SER A 69 7.00 0.85 -11.73
N ARG A 70 6.12 1.52 -11.01
CA ARG A 70 6.45 2.73 -10.25
C ARG A 70 6.90 2.34 -8.84
N PRO A 71 7.98 2.95 -8.31
CA PRO A 71 8.41 2.67 -6.95
C PRO A 71 7.36 3.11 -5.93
N TYR A 72 7.32 2.44 -4.78
CA TYR A 72 6.44 2.80 -3.68
C TYR A 72 6.93 4.10 -3.01
N LEU A 73 6.40 5.24 -3.47
CA LEU A 73 6.68 6.55 -2.89
C LEU A 73 5.69 6.87 -1.77
N PRO A 74 6.12 7.37 -0.61
CA PRO A 74 5.22 7.76 0.45
C PRO A 74 4.20 8.82 -0.02
N PHE A 75 2.95 8.68 0.42
CA PHE A 75 1.97 9.76 0.29
C PHE A 75 2.42 10.97 1.14
N PRO A 76 2.09 12.21 0.75
CA PRO A 76 2.28 13.36 1.62
C PRO A 76 1.52 13.13 2.93
N THR A 77 2.17 13.41 4.05
CA THR A 77 1.54 13.31 5.37
C THR A 77 0.42 14.34 5.49
N PRO A 78 -0.81 13.96 5.84
CA PRO A 78 -1.88 14.91 6.12
C PRO A 78 -1.45 15.92 7.18
N VAL A 79 -1.81 17.18 6.99
CA VAL A 79 -1.41 18.26 7.89
C VAL A 79 -2.50 18.51 8.94
N PRO A 80 -2.14 19.00 10.14
CA PRO A 80 -3.11 19.45 11.13
C PRO A 80 -4.14 20.42 10.53
N VAL A 81 -5.42 20.25 10.85
CA VAL A 81 -6.47 21.19 10.44
C VAL A 81 -6.35 22.50 11.21
N ALA A 82 -6.05 22.45 12.52
CA ALA A 82 -5.72 23.62 13.31
C ALA A 82 -4.20 23.83 13.41
N THR A 83 -3.77 25.09 13.52
CA THR A 83 -2.35 25.47 13.50
C THR A 83 -1.62 25.35 14.85
N SER A 84 -2.33 25.03 15.94
CA SER A 84 -1.77 24.98 17.29
C SER A 84 -1.60 23.53 17.78
N GLY A 85 -0.35 23.08 17.90
CA GLY A 85 0.03 21.85 18.62
C GLY A 85 -0.56 20.55 18.06
N TRP A 86 -0.49 19.51 18.89
CA TRP A 86 -1.15 18.23 18.61
C TRP A 86 -2.67 18.44 18.52
N GLN A 87 -3.26 17.94 17.44
CA GLN A 87 -4.70 18.03 17.23
C GLN A 87 -5.44 17.13 18.22
N SER A 88 -6.53 17.64 18.79
CA SER A 88 -7.34 16.93 19.77
C SER A 88 -8.82 17.27 19.60
N THR A 89 -9.69 16.41 20.14
CA THR A 89 -11.14 16.64 20.20
C THR A 89 -11.69 16.07 21.51
N THR A 90 -12.75 16.69 22.01
CA THR A 90 -13.58 16.19 23.11
C THR A 90 -14.97 15.77 22.63
N ALA A 91 -15.21 15.78 21.32
CA ALA A 91 -16.50 15.45 20.74
C ALA A 91 -16.73 13.94 20.68
N THR A 92 -17.94 13.51 21.04
CA THR A 92 -18.39 12.12 20.87
C THR A 92 -18.75 11.80 19.42
N ALA A 93 -18.99 12.84 18.61
CA ALA A 93 -19.10 12.76 17.16
C ALA A 93 -17.71 12.84 16.50
N TRP A 94 -17.59 12.24 15.31
CA TRP A 94 -16.37 12.27 14.52
C TRP A 94 -15.96 13.69 14.14
N THR A 95 -14.70 14.03 14.45
CA THR A 95 -14.09 15.32 14.15
C THR A 95 -12.86 15.11 13.28
N THR A 96 -12.74 15.80 12.15
CA THR A 96 -11.51 15.80 11.34
C THR A 96 -10.41 16.59 12.04
N LEU A 97 -9.28 15.92 12.31
CA LEU A 97 -8.12 16.48 12.99
C LEU A 97 -6.98 16.79 12.01
N TYR A 98 -6.78 15.92 11.03
CA TYR A 98 -5.78 16.11 9.97
C TYR A 98 -6.45 15.94 8.61
N ALA A 99 -6.02 16.73 7.64
CA ALA A 99 -6.51 16.65 6.27
C ALA A 99 -5.38 17.00 5.28
N GLY A 100 -5.46 16.45 4.08
CA GLY A 100 -4.53 16.83 3.02
C GLY A 100 -4.81 16.10 1.71
N PRO A 101 -4.47 16.73 0.56
CA PRO A 101 -4.50 16.05 -0.71
C PRO A 101 -3.31 15.09 -0.83
N GLY A 102 -3.50 14.02 -1.57
CA GLY A 102 -2.42 13.20 -2.11
C GLY A 102 -2.74 12.75 -3.52
N PHE A 103 -1.73 12.29 -4.24
CA PHE A 103 -1.94 11.59 -5.50
C PHE A 103 -2.00 10.10 -5.22
N ALA A 104 -3.05 9.43 -5.69
CA ALA A 104 -3.14 7.97 -5.67
C ALA A 104 -1.93 7.41 -6.43
N GLN A 105 -0.95 6.90 -5.70
CA GLN A 105 0.24 6.28 -6.28
C GLN A 105 0.22 4.76 -6.10
N HIS A 106 -0.53 4.28 -5.10
CA HIS A 106 -0.62 2.88 -4.71
C HIS A 106 -2.09 2.45 -4.60
N PRO A 107 -2.40 1.16 -4.85
CA PRO A 107 -3.75 0.63 -4.65
C PRO A 107 -4.11 0.48 -3.16
N LYS A 108 -3.16 0.71 -2.25
CA LYS A 108 -3.34 0.62 -0.80
C LYS A 108 -2.74 1.84 -0.11
N VAL A 109 -3.29 2.18 1.05
CA VAL A 109 -2.75 3.17 1.96
C VAL A 109 -2.26 2.48 3.23
N TYR A 110 -1.07 2.87 3.67
CA TYR A 110 -0.50 2.49 4.97
C TYR A 110 -0.18 3.75 5.76
N GLY A 111 -0.60 3.81 7.01
CA GLY A 111 -0.36 4.96 7.88
C GLY A 111 -0.11 4.53 9.32
N LEU A 112 0.80 5.23 9.99
CA LEU A 112 1.06 5.12 11.42
C LEU A 112 0.74 6.45 12.08
N ILE A 113 -0.07 6.41 13.14
CA ILE A 113 -0.50 7.62 13.85
C ILE A 113 -0.28 7.43 15.35
N GLY A 114 0.47 8.35 15.97
CA GLY A 114 0.55 8.45 17.42
C GLY A 114 -0.76 9.00 17.99
N VAL A 115 -1.31 8.34 19.00
CA VAL A 115 -2.59 8.71 19.62
C VAL A 115 -2.46 8.75 21.14
N SER A 116 -3.26 9.61 21.76
CA SER A 116 -3.39 9.69 23.22
C SER A 116 -4.82 10.08 23.57
N GLY A 117 -5.43 9.41 24.55
CA GLY A 117 -6.81 9.64 24.97
C GLY A 117 -7.34 8.52 25.86
N SER A 118 -8.54 8.68 26.39
CA SER A 118 -9.17 7.67 27.25
C SER A 118 -9.60 6.42 26.49
N PRO A 119 -9.69 5.25 27.17
CA PRO A 119 -10.31 4.06 26.60
C PRO A 119 -11.70 4.35 26.01
N GLY A 120 -11.97 3.79 24.83
CA GLY A 120 -13.24 3.99 24.12
C GLY A 120 -13.28 5.20 23.18
N ALA A 121 -12.24 6.04 23.18
CA ALA A 121 -11.98 6.92 22.05
C ALA A 121 -11.54 6.10 20.82
N ALA A 122 -11.72 6.64 19.63
CA ALA A 122 -11.40 5.96 18.38
C ALA A 122 -10.90 6.93 17.32
N VAL A 123 -10.09 6.41 16.40
CA VAL A 123 -9.53 7.13 15.25
C VAL A 123 -9.84 6.36 13.97
N ARG A 124 -10.12 7.07 12.88
CA ARG A 124 -10.36 6.46 11.57
C ARG A 124 -9.74 7.26 10.43
N LEU A 125 -9.46 6.58 9.33
CA LEU A 125 -9.00 7.17 8.08
C LEU A 125 -10.17 7.28 7.10
N LEU A 126 -10.27 8.43 6.44
CA LEU A 126 -11.17 8.63 5.31
C LEU A 126 -10.35 8.93 4.04
N VAL A 127 -10.87 8.47 2.91
CA VAL A 127 -10.41 8.84 1.58
C VAL A 127 -11.61 9.34 0.79
N ASN A 128 -11.52 10.56 0.25
CA ASN A 128 -12.60 11.23 -0.47
C ASN A 128 -13.92 11.25 0.34
N GLY A 129 -13.82 11.53 1.64
CA GLY A 129 -14.97 11.58 2.56
C GLY A 129 -15.55 10.22 2.97
N SER A 130 -15.07 9.11 2.42
CA SER A 130 -15.51 7.74 2.79
C SER A 130 -14.53 7.09 3.76
N PRO A 131 -14.99 6.45 4.85
CA PRO A 131 -14.10 5.70 5.73
C PRO A 131 -13.47 4.53 4.98
N VAL A 132 -12.17 4.30 5.22
CA VAL A 132 -11.43 3.17 4.65
C VAL A 132 -10.71 2.40 5.75
N GLY A 133 -10.67 1.08 5.61
CA GLY A 133 -10.08 0.20 6.62
C GLY A 133 -10.87 0.15 7.93
N GLU A 134 -10.24 -0.40 8.97
CA GLU A 134 -10.84 -0.54 10.29
C GLU A 134 -10.64 0.70 11.16
N GLU A 135 -11.66 1.04 11.94
CA GLU A 135 -11.52 2.02 13.02
C GLU A 135 -10.54 1.51 14.08
N GLN A 136 -9.66 2.39 14.54
CA GLN A 136 -8.62 2.06 15.51
C GLN A 136 -9.01 2.58 16.90
N ALA A 137 -9.11 1.67 17.86
CA ALA A 137 -9.45 2.01 19.24
C ALA A 137 -8.25 2.62 20.00
N VAL A 138 -8.54 3.64 20.81
CA VAL A 138 -7.58 4.19 21.78
C VAL A 138 -7.72 3.43 23.09
N THR A 139 -6.60 2.97 23.64
CA THR A 139 -6.57 2.09 24.82
C THR A 139 -6.25 2.81 26.12
N GLY A 140 -5.84 4.08 26.06
CA GLY A 140 -5.34 4.82 27.23
C GLY A 140 -3.86 4.62 27.53
N ALA A 141 -3.15 3.83 26.73
CA ALA A 141 -1.71 3.65 26.89
C ALA A 141 -0.94 4.92 26.52
N ALA A 142 0.15 5.20 27.24
CA ALA A 142 1.13 6.19 26.82
C ALA A 142 1.79 5.75 25.51
N ASP A 143 2.12 6.71 24.64
CA ASP A 143 2.81 6.50 23.36
C ASP A 143 2.16 5.47 22.43
N GLN A 144 0.83 5.30 22.52
CA GLN A 144 0.10 4.40 21.64
C GLN A 144 0.27 4.85 20.19
N THR A 145 0.57 3.89 19.31
CA THR A 145 0.52 4.07 17.85
C THR A 145 -0.56 3.17 17.27
N VAL A 146 -1.38 3.71 16.38
CA VAL A 146 -2.37 2.94 15.60
C VAL A 146 -1.92 2.82 14.15
N THR A 147 -2.30 1.71 13.53
CA THR A 147 -1.93 1.40 12.14
C THR A 147 -3.17 1.39 11.27
N PHE A 148 -3.11 2.05 10.13
CA PHE A 148 -4.09 1.94 9.06
C PHE A 148 -3.49 1.17 7.89
N LEU A 149 -4.19 0.13 7.44
CA LEU A 149 -3.91 -0.55 6.19
C LEU A 149 -5.24 -0.78 5.48
N ALA A 150 -5.42 -0.14 4.32
CA ALA A 150 -6.66 -0.21 3.57
C ALA A 150 -6.41 -0.15 2.07
N ASP A 151 -7.38 -0.61 1.28
CA ASP A 151 -7.41 -0.32 -0.16
C ASP A 151 -7.68 1.18 -0.38
N LEU A 152 -6.94 1.78 -1.32
CA LEU A 152 -7.12 3.17 -1.69
C LEU A 152 -8.19 3.27 -2.78
N PRO A 153 -9.34 3.92 -2.51
CA PRO A 153 -10.33 4.15 -3.55
C PRO A 153 -9.79 5.19 -4.54
N GLY A 154 -9.53 4.76 -5.76
CA GLY A 154 -9.04 5.61 -6.84
C GLY A 154 -8.13 4.88 -7.81
N SER A 155 -7.86 5.51 -8.94
CA SER A 155 -6.88 5.08 -9.92
C SER A 155 -5.55 5.78 -9.71
N PHE A 156 -4.44 5.17 -10.14
CA PHE A 156 -3.15 5.85 -10.12
C PHE A 156 -3.23 7.20 -10.85
N GLY A 157 -2.71 8.25 -10.21
CA GLY A 157 -2.68 9.64 -10.69
C GLY A 157 -3.86 10.48 -10.21
N ASP A 158 -4.92 9.86 -9.69
CA ASP A 158 -6.07 10.60 -9.17
C ASP A 158 -5.66 11.44 -7.95
N VAL A 159 -6.22 12.63 -7.84
CA VAL A 159 -6.14 13.41 -6.60
C VAL A 159 -7.14 12.81 -5.62
N VAL A 160 -6.64 12.39 -4.46
CA VAL A 160 -7.44 11.88 -3.35
C VAL A 160 -7.32 12.80 -2.15
N ALA A 161 -8.41 12.98 -1.42
CA ALA A 161 -8.42 13.71 -0.17
C ALA A 161 -8.30 12.72 1.00
N PHE A 162 -7.27 12.86 1.81
CA PHE A 162 -7.10 12.11 3.05
C PHE A 162 -7.61 12.92 4.22
N GLU A 163 -8.35 12.28 5.12
CA GLU A 163 -8.73 12.85 6.41
C GLU A 163 -8.53 11.84 7.53
N ILE A 164 -8.00 12.30 8.66
CA ILE A 164 -7.92 11.53 9.90
C ILE A 164 -8.93 12.12 10.86
N GLN A 165 -9.88 11.30 11.29
CA GLN A 165 -10.92 11.68 12.22
C GLN A 165 -10.75 10.98 13.56
N ALA A 166 -11.15 11.66 14.63
CA ALA A 166 -11.20 11.08 15.96
C ALA A 166 -12.54 11.41 16.65
N ARG A 167 -12.89 10.61 17.66
CA ARG A 167 -13.97 10.87 18.60
C ARG A 167 -13.61 10.33 19.99
N VAL A 168 -14.25 10.88 21.02
CA VAL A 168 -14.17 10.34 22.39
C VAL A 168 -15.31 9.37 22.68
N ALA A 169 -15.15 8.55 23.72
CA ALA A 169 -16.22 7.70 24.23
C ALA A 169 -17.43 8.55 24.67
N ALA A 170 -18.65 8.05 24.43
CA ALA A 170 -19.82 8.60 25.09
C ALA A 170 -19.73 8.33 26.61
N ALA A 171 -20.17 9.31 27.41
CA ALA A 171 -20.22 9.20 28.86
C ALA A 171 -21.22 8.13 29.33
#